data_AF-A0A0F8PWI9-F1
#
_entry.id   AF-A0A0F8PWI9-F1
#
_cell.length_a   1.000
_cell.length_b   1.000
_cell.length_c   1.000
_cell.angle_alpha   90.00
_cell.angle_beta   90.00
_cell.angle_gamma   90.00
#
_symmetry.space_group_name_H-M   'P 1'
#
loop_
_entity.id
_entity.type
_entity.pdbx_description
1 polymer ?
#
loop_
_entity_poly.entity_id
_entity_poly.type
_entity_poly.pdbx_seq_one_letter_code
_entity_poly.pdbx_strand_id
1 'polypeptide(L)'
;MNYIKDPFEIETRSFEIITEELGEKKFDEKEAKIVKRVIHTTADFEYADLIDIHPDAIEAGINALLKGSYIYADTQMILGGINKRVLTELGGKVINLVHDEEVAKEAKERGITRSMVGIQKAAHNEKIKIFAIGNAPTALFELKRLIEEEGIKPHLIIGVPVGF
;
A
#
# COMPACT_ATOMS: atom_id res chain seq x y z
N MET A 1 36.76 -2.13 -11.39
CA MET A 1 35.40 -2.67 -11.56
C MET A 1 34.62 -1.71 -12.45
N ASN A 2 34.07 -2.20 -13.56
CA ASN A 2 33.14 -1.44 -14.41
C ASN A 2 31.72 -1.76 -13.97
N TYR A 3 30.92 -0.76 -13.64
CA TYR A 3 29.51 -0.88 -13.29
C TYR A 3 28.76 0.38 -13.75
N ILE A 4 27.46 0.25 -14.01
CA ILE A 4 26.59 1.36 -14.42
C ILE A 4 26.45 2.33 -13.24
N LYS A 5 26.59 3.64 -13.51
CA LYS A 5 26.52 4.69 -12.48
C LYS A 5 25.28 5.58 -12.60
N ASP A 6 24.63 5.58 -13.76
CA ASP A 6 23.42 6.37 -13.98
C ASP A 6 22.21 5.66 -13.33
N PRO A 7 21.51 6.30 -12.38
CA PRO A 7 20.39 5.65 -11.68
C PRO A 7 19.23 5.24 -12.59
N PHE A 8 18.98 6.02 -13.65
CA PHE A 8 17.88 5.74 -14.57
C PHE A 8 18.22 4.56 -15.49
N GLU A 9 19.46 4.47 -15.94
CA GLU A 9 19.98 3.33 -16.69
C GLU A 9 19.97 2.06 -15.84
N ILE A 10 20.35 2.14 -14.55
CA ILE A 10 20.28 1.01 -13.61
C ILE A 10 18.84 0.50 -13.47
N GLU A 11 17.88 1.40 -13.25
CA GLU A 11 16.47 1.03 -13.09
C GLU A 11 15.91 0.44 -14.40
N THR A 12 16.19 1.06 -15.54
CA THR A 12 15.78 0.58 -16.87
C THR A 12 16.30 -0.84 -17.11
N ARG A 13 17.60 -1.06 -16.89
CA ARG A 13 18.21 -2.37 -17.07
C ARG A 13 17.64 -3.41 -16.10
N SER A 14 17.29 -3.01 -14.88
CA SER A 14 16.64 -3.90 -13.91
C SER A 14 15.27 -4.37 -14.41
N PHE A 15 14.45 -3.47 -14.97
CA PHE A 15 13.14 -3.83 -15.51
C PHE A 15 13.22 -4.68 -16.79
N GLU A 16 14.25 -4.50 -17.62
CA GLU A 16 14.54 -5.38 -18.75
C GLU A 16 14.80 -6.80 -18.25
N ILE A 17 15.71 -6.97 -17.30
CA ILE A 17 16.05 -8.29 -16.72
C ILE A 17 14.81 -8.94 -16.10
N ILE A 18 14.04 -8.19 -15.29
CA ILE A 18 12.79 -8.72 -14.70
C ILE A 18 11.81 -9.17 -15.80
N THR A 19 11.72 -8.44 -16.90
CA THR A 19 10.82 -8.80 -18.00
C THR A 19 11.27 -10.06 -18.71
N GLU A 20 12.58 -10.22 -18.95
CA GLU A 20 13.17 -11.41 -19.55
C GLU A 20 12.93 -12.66 -18.67
N GLU A 21 13.17 -12.54 -17.36
CA GLU A 21 13.02 -13.64 -16.39
C GLU A 21 11.55 -14.03 -16.13
N LEU A 22 10.60 -13.10 -16.30
CA LEU A 22 9.17 -13.41 -16.22
C LEU A 22 8.67 -14.31 -17.37
N GLY A 23 9.46 -14.45 -18.45
CA GLY A 23 9.18 -15.37 -19.55
C GLY A 23 7.79 -15.18 -20.17
N GLU A 24 6.99 -16.25 -20.22
CA GLU A 24 5.69 -16.26 -20.89
C GLU A 24 4.52 -15.78 -20.02
N LYS A 25 4.77 -15.35 -18.77
CA LYS A 25 3.70 -14.86 -17.89
C LYS A 25 3.03 -13.63 -18.50
N LYS A 26 1.71 -13.65 -18.58
CA LYS A 26 0.88 -12.56 -19.14
C LYS A 26 0.16 -11.84 -18.02
N PHE A 27 0.29 -10.52 -18.03
CA PHE A 27 -0.40 -9.59 -17.15
C PHE A 27 -1.01 -8.50 -18.01
N ASP A 28 -2.09 -7.88 -17.53
CA ASP A 28 -2.53 -6.62 -18.11
C ASP A 28 -1.43 -5.55 -17.92
N GLU A 29 -1.33 -4.60 -18.85
CA GLU A 29 -0.20 -3.64 -18.87
C GLU A 29 -0.06 -2.86 -17.54
N LYS A 30 -1.19 -2.55 -16.90
CA LYS A 30 -1.22 -1.84 -15.62
C LYS A 30 -0.81 -2.74 -14.46
N GLU A 31 -1.25 -3.99 -14.45
CA GLU A 31 -0.86 -5.00 -13.44
C GLU A 31 0.64 -5.33 -13.56
N ALA A 32 1.13 -5.49 -14.79
CA ALA A 32 2.54 -5.75 -15.07
C ALA A 32 3.46 -4.70 -14.42
N LYS A 33 3.06 -3.41 -14.44
CA LYS A 33 3.81 -2.33 -13.79
C LYS A 33 3.88 -2.51 -12.28
N ILE A 34 2.82 -2.99 -11.65
CA ILE A 34 2.77 -3.25 -10.20
C ILE A 34 3.61 -4.48 -9.86
N VAL A 35 3.38 -5.61 -10.54
CA VAL A 35 4.09 -6.88 -10.31
C VAL A 35 5.60 -6.69 -10.47
N LYS A 36 6.05 -6.10 -11.59
CA LYS A 36 7.47 -5.85 -11.82
C LYS A 36 8.08 -4.91 -10.79
N ARG A 37 7.33 -3.91 -10.31
CA ARG A 37 7.80 -3.00 -9.26
C ARG A 37 7.99 -3.74 -7.93
N VAL A 38 7.08 -4.65 -7.57
CA VAL A 38 7.23 -5.49 -6.37
C VAL A 38 8.46 -6.40 -6.48
N ILE A 39 8.62 -7.10 -7.61
CA ILE A 39 9.80 -7.94 -7.89
C ILE A 39 11.09 -7.10 -7.82
N HIS A 40 11.11 -5.91 -8.41
CA HIS A 40 12.29 -5.04 -8.37
C HIS A 40 12.74 -4.69 -6.94
N THR A 41 11.78 -4.48 -6.03
CA THR A 41 12.08 -4.13 -4.63
C THR A 41 12.41 -5.32 -3.74
N THR A 42 12.06 -6.54 -4.16
CA THR A 42 12.19 -7.77 -3.35
C THR A 42 13.23 -8.73 -3.90
N ALA A 43 13.59 -8.61 -5.17
CA ALA A 43 14.32 -9.59 -5.97
C ALA A 43 13.69 -10.99 -5.97
N ASP A 44 12.37 -11.07 -5.74
CA ASP A 44 11.63 -12.32 -5.60
C ASP A 44 10.57 -12.43 -6.69
N PHE A 45 10.76 -13.39 -7.60
CA PHE A 45 9.86 -13.63 -8.73
C PHE A 45 8.60 -14.40 -8.33
N GLU A 46 8.52 -14.99 -7.13
CA GLU A 46 7.31 -15.67 -6.66
C GLU A 46 6.13 -14.70 -6.52
N TYR A 47 6.38 -13.40 -6.33
CA TYR A 47 5.34 -12.37 -6.36
C TYR A 47 4.58 -12.29 -7.68
N ALA A 48 5.13 -12.79 -8.78
CA ALA A 48 4.41 -12.92 -10.05
C ALA A 48 3.21 -13.87 -9.96
N ASP A 49 3.21 -14.79 -9.00
CA ASP A 49 2.16 -15.78 -8.74
C ASP A 49 1.35 -15.49 -7.47
N LEU A 50 1.93 -14.79 -6.49
CA LEU A 50 1.30 -14.49 -5.21
C LEU A 50 0.44 -13.22 -5.21
N ILE A 51 0.71 -12.29 -6.13
CA ILE A 51 -0.04 -11.03 -6.21
C ILE A 51 -1.42 -11.30 -6.83
N ASP A 52 -2.46 -10.96 -6.08
CA ASP A 52 -3.84 -10.90 -6.57
C ASP A 52 -4.31 -9.45 -6.64
N ILE A 53 -4.88 -9.06 -7.79
CA ILE A 53 -5.35 -7.70 -8.05
C ILE A 53 -6.80 -7.79 -8.49
N HIS A 54 -7.68 -7.17 -7.71
CA HIS A 54 -9.09 -7.04 -8.10
C HIS A 54 -9.18 -6.24 -9.43
N PRO A 55 -10.03 -6.63 -10.39
CA PRO A 55 -10.10 -5.99 -11.71
C PRO A 55 -10.27 -4.46 -11.67
N ASP A 56 -11.03 -3.97 -10.69
CA ASP A 56 -11.27 -2.53 -10.51
C ASP A 56 -10.23 -1.81 -9.64
N ALA A 57 -9.30 -2.52 -8.97
CA ALA A 57 -8.43 -1.95 -7.94
C ALA A 57 -7.56 -0.81 -8.48
N ILE A 58 -6.97 -1.01 -9.66
CA ILE A 58 -6.06 -0.02 -10.26
C ILE A 58 -6.82 1.25 -10.62
N GLU A 59 -7.95 1.12 -11.32
CA GLU A 59 -8.75 2.29 -11.72
C GLU A 59 -9.39 2.99 -10.52
N ALA A 60 -9.88 2.24 -9.54
CA ALA A 60 -10.42 2.81 -8.31
C ALA A 60 -9.34 3.57 -7.52
N GLY A 61 -8.12 3.02 -7.45
CA GLY A 61 -6.97 3.66 -6.84
C GLY A 61 -6.56 4.96 -7.54
N ILE A 62 -6.40 4.92 -8.86
CA ILE A 62 -6.07 6.11 -9.67
C ILE A 62 -7.14 7.19 -9.47
N ASN A 63 -8.42 6.84 -9.56
CA ASN A 63 -9.52 7.78 -9.38
C ASN A 63 -9.55 8.37 -7.97
N ALA A 64 -9.28 7.57 -6.93
CA ALA A 64 -9.21 8.06 -5.55
C ALA A 64 -8.06 9.07 -5.37
N LEU A 65 -6.88 8.78 -5.94
CA LEU A 65 -5.72 9.69 -5.91
C LEU A 65 -6.02 11.01 -6.64
N LEU A 66 -6.60 10.95 -7.84
CA LEU A 66 -6.97 12.14 -8.63
C LEU A 66 -8.05 13.01 -7.94
N LYS A 67 -8.89 12.41 -7.08
CA LYS A 67 -9.87 13.12 -6.25
C LYS A 67 -9.28 13.71 -4.96
N GLY A 68 -7.96 13.62 -4.76
CA GLY A 68 -7.29 14.13 -3.56
C GLY A 68 -7.56 13.31 -2.30
N SER A 69 -7.86 12.01 -2.46
CA SER A 69 -8.04 11.12 -1.31
C SER A 69 -6.76 10.98 -0.50
N TYR A 70 -6.93 10.79 0.80
CA TYR A 70 -5.83 10.51 1.72
C TYR A 70 -5.56 9.01 1.76
N ILE A 71 -4.30 8.68 2.01
CA ILE A 71 -3.80 7.32 2.19
C ILE A 71 -3.56 7.12 3.68
N TYR A 72 -4.19 6.12 4.27
CA TYR A 72 -3.75 5.60 5.57
C TYR A 72 -2.66 4.56 5.35
N ALA A 73 -1.54 4.71 6.05
CA ALA A 73 -0.44 3.76 6.08
C ALA A 73 -0.36 3.15 7.49
N ASP A 74 -0.33 1.82 7.59
CA ASP A 74 -0.24 1.14 8.90
C ASP A 74 1.17 1.28 9.54
N THR A 75 2.20 1.62 8.76
CA THR A 75 3.56 1.83 9.26
C THR A 75 4.19 3.15 8.83
N GLN A 76 5.20 3.60 9.58
CA GLN A 76 6.07 4.71 9.19
C GLN A 76 6.94 4.39 7.97
N MET A 77 7.26 3.11 7.74
CA MET A 77 8.02 2.68 6.56
C MET A 77 7.27 2.97 5.26
N ILE A 78 5.98 2.61 5.19
CA ILE A 78 5.12 2.95 4.04
C ILE A 78 5.03 4.48 3.88
N LEU A 79 4.84 5.20 4.99
CA LEU A 79 4.79 6.67 4.98
C LEU A 79 6.08 7.31 4.44
N GLY A 80 7.25 6.71 4.73
CA GLY A 80 8.55 7.13 4.23
C GLY A 80 8.79 6.79 2.76
N GLY A 81 8.20 5.70 2.26
CA GLY A 81 8.32 5.27 0.86
C GLY A 81 7.43 6.02 -0.13
N ILE A 82 6.40 6.74 0.34
CA ILE A 82 5.48 7.50 -0.52
C ILE A 82 6.07 8.86 -0.91
N ASN A 83 6.01 9.21 -2.20
CA ASN A 83 6.36 10.54 -2.69
C ASN A 83 5.30 11.56 -2.26
N LYS A 84 5.54 12.20 -1.11
CA LYS A 84 4.63 13.19 -0.51
C LYS A 84 4.40 14.41 -1.38
N ARG A 85 5.36 14.79 -2.23
CA ARG A 85 5.23 15.95 -3.13
C ARG A 85 4.14 15.70 -4.16
N VAL A 86 4.24 14.59 -4.89
CA VAL A 86 3.24 14.19 -5.89
C VAL A 86 1.87 13.99 -5.25
N LEU A 87 1.81 13.32 -4.09
CA LEU A 87 0.54 13.13 -3.39
C LEU A 87 -0.12 14.46 -2.99
N THR A 88 0.68 15.45 -2.55
CA THR A 88 0.19 16.79 -2.21
C THR A 88 -0.26 17.57 -3.44
N GLU A 89 0.45 17.47 -4.57
CA GLU A 89 0.05 18.06 -5.85
C GLU A 89 -1.33 17.53 -6.32
N LEU A 90 -1.64 16.26 -6.00
CA LEU A 90 -2.95 15.65 -6.24
C LEU A 90 -4.02 16.02 -5.19
N GLY A 91 -3.68 16.81 -4.16
CA GLY A 91 -4.59 17.20 -3.07
C GLY A 91 -4.68 16.19 -1.92
N GLY A 92 -3.95 15.08 -1.99
CA GLY A 92 -3.92 14.02 -1.00
C GLY A 92 -2.88 14.22 0.10
N LYS A 93 -2.95 13.36 1.13
CA LYS A 93 -1.94 13.23 2.20
C LYS A 93 -1.80 11.77 2.61
N VAL A 94 -0.62 11.40 3.09
CA VAL A 94 -0.41 10.11 3.76
C VAL A 94 -0.45 10.31 5.28
N ILE A 95 -1.20 9.46 5.97
CA ILE A 95 -1.43 9.52 7.41
C ILE A 95 -1.02 8.18 8.03
N ASN A 96 -0.30 8.22 9.14
CA ASN A 96 -0.09 7.07 10.01
C ASN A 96 -0.49 7.49 11.42
N LEU A 97 -1.27 6.64 12.10
CA LEU A 97 -1.77 6.93 13.45
C LEU A 97 -1.20 5.98 14.51
N VAL A 98 -0.33 5.03 14.15
CA VAL A 98 0.19 4.02 15.09
C VAL A 98 1.08 4.63 16.18
N HIS A 99 1.71 5.78 15.89
CA HIS A 99 2.54 6.53 16.83
C HIS A 99 1.83 7.74 17.46
N ASP A 100 0.54 7.94 17.16
CA ASP A 100 -0.25 8.99 17.80
C ASP A 100 -0.45 8.68 19.29
N GLU A 101 -0.22 9.67 20.15
CA GLU A 101 -0.26 9.48 21.61
C GLU A 101 -1.65 9.10 22.11
N GLU A 102 -2.70 9.70 21.54
CA GLU A 102 -4.09 9.39 21.87
C GLU A 102 -4.46 7.98 21.40
N VAL A 103 -4.00 7.56 20.22
CA VAL A 103 -4.14 6.17 19.75
C VAL A 103 -3.43 5.19 20.68
N ALA A 104 -2.21 5.50 21.12
CA ALA A 104 -1.45 4.63 22.01
C ALA A 104 -2.12 4.48 23.39
N LYS A 105 -2.65 5.58 23.93
CA LYS A 105 -3.39 5.61 25.19
C LYS A 105 -4.68 4.80 25.09
N GLU A 106 -5.49 5.07 24.07
CA GLU A 106 -6.77 4.39 23.86
C GLU A 106 -6.60 2.87 23.64
N ALA A 107 -5.60 2.47 22.84
CA ALA A 107 -5.27 1.07 22.63
C ALA A 107 -4.94 0.35 23.95
N LYS A 108 -4.18 1.00 24.83
CA LYS A 108 -3.83 0.47 26.15
C LYS A 108 -5.05 0.36 27.06
N GLU A 109 -5.93 1.36 27.07
CA GLU A 109 -7.16 1.35 27.89
C GLU A 109 -8.13 0.26 27.45
N ARG A 110 -8.23 -0.01 26.14
CA ARG A 110 -9.14 -1.01 25.56
C ARG A 110 -8.55 -2.42 25.48
N GLY A 111 -7.24 -2.58 25.70
CA GLY A 111 -6.56 -3.87 25.58
C GLY A 111 -6.47 -4.40 24.14
N ILE A 112 -6.43 -3.51 23.14
CA ILE A 112 -6.30 -3.86 21.72
C ILE A 112 -5.03 -3.25 21.11
N THR A 113 -4.69 -3.61 19.87
CA THR A 113 -3.48 -3.09 19.23
C THR A 113 -3.65 -1.63 18.80
N ARG A 114 -2.54 -0.87 18.79
CA ARG A 114 -2.52 0.52 18.25
C ARG A 114 -2.96 0.57 16.79
N SER A 115 -2.63 -0.46 16.01
CA SER A 115 -3.05 -0.57 14.61
C SER A 115 -4.56 -0.70 14.46
N MET A 116 -5.23 -1.46 15.33
CA MET A 116 -6.70 -1.55 15.33
C MET A 116 -7.35 -0.19 15.62
N VAL A 117 -6.91 0.51 16.66
CA VAL A 117 -7.40 1.87 16.96
C VAL A 117 -7.09 2.84 15.81
N GLY A 118 -5.89 2.77 15.24
CA GLY A 118 -5.49 3.58 14.10
C GLY A 118 -6.38 3.36 12.87
N ILE A 119 -6.73 2.11 12.56
CA ILE A 119 -7.66 1.75 11.48
C ILE A 119 -9.07 2.28 11.78
N GLN A 120 -9.58 2.10 13.00
CA GLN A 120 -10.89 2.63 13.39
C GLN A 120 -10.97 4.15 13.18
N LYS A 121 -9.97 4.91 13.64
CA LYS A 121 -9.92 6.37 13.44
C LYS A 121 -9.78 6.74 11.96
N ALA A 122 -8.99 5.99 11.20
CA ALA A 122 -8.77 6.25 9.80
C ALA A 122 -10.01 5.96 8.93
N ALA A 123 -10.71 4.85 9.19
CA ALA A 123 -11.92 4.43 8.51
C ALA A 123 -13.07 5.44 8.62
N HIS A 124 -13.16 6.12 9.76
CA HIS A 124 -14.16 7.16 10.02
C HIS A 124 -13.76 8.54 9.49
N ASN A 125 -12.56 8.70 8.94
CA ASN A 125 -12.14 9.95 8.31
C ASN A 125 -12.60 9.98 6.85
N GLU A 126 -13.48 10.92 6.52
CA GLU A 126 -14.06 11.02 5.17
C GLU A 126 -13.04 11.22 4.05
N LYS A 127 -11.87 11.82 4.34
CA LYS A 127 -10.81 12.03 3.35
C LYS A 127 -9.97 10.79 3.11
N ILE A 128 -9.87 9.88 4.09
CA ILE A 128 -9.08 8.66 3.94
C ILE A 128 -9.89 7.63 3.18
N LYS A 129 -9.51 7.40 1.93
CA LYS A 129 -10.17 6.42 1.05
C LYS A 129 -9.27 5.29 0.61
N ILE A 130 -7.95 5.42 0.80
CA ILE A 130 -6.97 4.40 0.42
C ILE A 130 -6.30 3.88 1.68
N PHE A 131 -6.22 2.57 1.84
CA PHE A 131 -5.59 1.92 2.99
C PHE A 131 -4.41 1.07 2.50
N ALA A 132 -3.20 1.43 2.91
CA ALA A 132 -1.97 0.69 2.66
C ALA A 132 -1.55 -0.03 3.95
N ILE A 133 -1.70 -1.35 3.96
CA ILE A 133 -1.46 -2.21 5.11
C ILE A 133 -0.36 -3.20 4.73
N GLY A 134 0.86 -2.95 5.20
CA GLY A 134 2.04 -3.73 4.82
C GLY A 134 2.71 -4.50 5.96
N ASN A 135 2.24 -4.37 7.20
CA ASN A 135 2.88 -5.03 8.34
C ASN A 135 1.93 -5.69 9.33
N ALA A 136 0.79 -5.10 9.66
CA ALA A 136 -0.05 -5.61 10.74
C ALA A 136 -1.27 -6.40 10.21
N PRO A 137 -1.31 -7.74 10.30
CA PRO A 137 -2.49 -8.52 9.92
C PRO A 137 -3.75 -8.08 10.69
N THR A 138 -3.59 -7.71 11.97
CA THR A 138 -4.70 -7.20 12.80
C THR A 138 -5.31 -5.90 12.26
N ALA A 139 -4.54 -5.06 11.56
CA ALA A 139 -5.06 -3.87 10.92
C ALA A 139 -6.00 -4.22 9.75
N LEU A 140 -5.63 -5.24 8.97
CA LEU A 140 -6.46 -5.71 7.84
C LEU A 140 -7.73 -6.39 8.32
N PHE A 141 -7.65 -7.24 9.34
CA PHE A 141 -8.83 -7.86 9.96
C PHE A 141 -9.78 -6.81 10.56
N GLU A 142 -9.23 -5.78 11.21
CA GLU A 142 -10.05 -4.70 11.75
C GLU A 142 -10.73 -3.90 10.64
N LEU A 143 -10.03 -3.57 9.56
CA LEU A 143 -10.64 -2.88 8.42
C LEU A 143 -11.75 -3.73 7.79
N LYS A 144 -11.53 -5.05 7.67
CA LYS A 144 -12.56 -5.99 7.20
C LYS A 144 -13.78 -5.97 8.12
N ARG A 145 -13.61 -6.04 9.45
CA ARG A 145 -14.69 -5.95 10.42
C ARG A 145 -15.50 -4.66 10.22
N LEU A 146 -14.84 -3.51 10.08
CA LEU A 146 -15.50 -2.22 9.85
C LEU A 146 -16.28 -2.17 8.52
N ILE A 147 -15.78 -2.81 7.47
CA ILE A 147 -16.51 -2.93 6.19
C ILE A 147 -17.78 -3.76 6.37
N GLU A 148 -17.68 -4.90 7.07
CA GLU A 148 -18.79 -5.85 7.24
C GLU A 148 -19.86 -5.35 8.23
N GLU A 149 -19.44 -4.77 9.35
CA GLU A 149 -20.33 -4.38 10.46
C GLU A 149 -20.84 -2.94 10.36
N GLU A 150 -20.02 -2.04 9.84
CA GLU A 150 -20.29 -0.58 9.86
C GLU A 150 -20.48 -0.01 8.45
N GLY A 151 -20.28 -0.83 7.41
CA GLY A 151 -20.49 -0.43 6.01
C GLY A 151 -19.45 0.57 5.52
N ILE A 152 -18.24 0.58 6.10
CA ILE A 152 -17.12 1.39 5.61
C ILE A 152 -16.80 0.98 4.17
N LYS A 153 -16.55 1.97 3.30
CA LYS A 153 -16.27 1.76 1.87
C LYS A 153 -14.95 2.42 1.45
N PRO A 154 -13.81 1.75 1.67
CA PRO A 154 -12.55 2.16 1.07
C PRO A 154 -12.66 2.17 -0.46
N HIS A 155 -11.96 3.08 -1.11
CA HIS A 155 -11.84 3.06 -2.57
C HIS A 155 -10.74 2.09 -3.04
N LEU A 156 -9.71 1.90 -2.22
CA LEU A 156 -8.66 0.91 -2.48
C LEU A 156 -8.08 0.40 -1.15
N ILE A 157 -7.81 -0.89 -1.08
CA ILE A 157 -7.07 -1.54 -0.01
C ILE A 157 -5.87 -2.23 -0.64
N ILE A 158 -4.67 -1.87 -0.19
CA ILE A 158 -3.41 -2.56 -0.50
C ILE A 158 -3.09 -3.39 0.74
N GLY A 159 -3.58 -4.62 0.77
CA GLY A 159 -3.43 -5.54 1.91
C GLY A 159 -2.31 -6.55 1.65
N VAL A 160 -1.08 -6.18 2.01
CA VAL A 160 0.12 -7.03 1.90
C VAL A 160 0.85 -7.20 3.24
N PRO A 161 0.16 -7.46 4.37
CA PRO A 161 0.82 -7.61 5.66
C PRO A 161 1.67 -8.90 5.69
N VAL A 162 2.90 -8.79 6.17
CA VAL A 162 3.76 -9.94 6.47
C VAL A 162 3.46 -10.51 7.86
N GLY A 163 3.53 -11.84 8.02
CA GLY A 163 3.30 -12.51 9.30
C GLY A 163 3.43 -14.03 9.17
N PHE A 164 3.42 -14.72 10.32
CA PHE A 164 3.37 -16.18 10.44
C PHE A 164 2.07 -16.61 11.10
#